data_AF-A0A7C6YQU4-F1
#
_entry.id   AF-A0A7C6YQU4-F1
#
_cell.length_a   1.000
_cell.length_b   1.000
_cell.length_c   1.000
_cell.angle_alpha   90.00
_cell.angle_beta   90.00
_cell.angle_gamma   90.00
#
_symmetry.space_group_name_H-M   'P 1'
#
loop_
_entity.id
_entity.type
_entity.pdbx_description
1 polymer ?
#
loop_
_entity_poly.entity_id
_entity_poly.type
_entity_poly.pdbx_seq_one_letter_code
_entity_poly.pdbx_strand_id
1 'polypeptide(L)'
;LVHRVGKGAIAFLKKIIIPRPIHSLREKISTEITLTQEIAYMFTPELIDQIHEAVLTADETNHLDLEIHIDIGSQGPTKELIKEMVGRVSGMGFDVKIKPYSTAASSLANRYTK
;
A
#
# COMPACT_ATOMS: atom_id res chain seq x y z
N LEU A 1 -6.25 -2.31 1.68
CA LEU A 1 -7.71 -2.03 1.75
C LEU A 1 -8.33 -2.55 0.46
N VAL A 2 -9.60 -2.91 0.46
CA VAL A 2 -10.34 -3.24 -0.75
C VAL A 2 -11.34 -2.13 -1.00
N HIS A 3 -11.23 -1.43 -2.12
CA HIS A 3 -12.11 -0.32 -2.49
C HIS A 3 -12.97 -0.73 -3.67
N ARG A 4 -14.29 -0.65 -3.51
CA ARG A 4 -15.25 -0.80 -4.60
C ARG A 4 -15.74 0.58 -4.98
N VAL A 5 -15.41 1.03 -6.19
CA VAL A 5 -15.77 2.38 -6.66
C VAL A 5 -17.28 2.59 -6.56
N GLY A 6 -17.69 3.67 -5.89
CA GLY A 6 -19.10 3.97 -5.62
C GLY A 6 -19.80 3.10 -4.56
N LYS A 7 -19.15 2.05 -4.04
CA LYS A 7 -19.72 1.09 -3.07
C LYS A 7 -18.93 1.02 -1.75
N GLY A 8 -18.02 1.97 -1.54
CA GLY A 8 -17.22 2.10 -0.32
C GLY A 8 -16.00 1.19 -0.26
N ALA A 9 -15.31 1.19 0.88
CA ALA A 9 -14.07 0.44 1.09
C ALA A 9 -14.08 -0.34 2.40
N ILE A 10 -13.39 -1.48 2.41
CA ILE A 10 -13.10 -2.27 3.59
C ILE A 10 -11.59 -2.21 3.86
N ALA A 11 -11.23 -2.03 5.12
CA ALA A 11 -9.85 -1.92 5.56
C ALA A 11 -9.52 -3.00 6.61
N PHE A 12 -8.32 -3.55 6.50
CA PHE A 12 -7.75 -4.47 7.46
C PHE A 12 -6.54 -3.78 8.09
N LEU A 13 -6.48 -3.75 9.41
CA LEU A 13 -5.49 -2.98 10.17
C LEU A 13 -4.69 -3.91 11.07
N LYS A 14 -3.36 -3.83 10.97
CA LYS A 14 -2.43 -4.51 11.88
C LYS A 14 -1.74 -3.45 12.74
N LYS A 15 -1.95 -3.50 14.06
CA LYS A 15 -1.25 -2.60 15.00
C LYS A 15 0.12 -3.17 15.32
N ILE A 16 1.17 -2.37 15.13
CA ILE A 16 2.56 -2.73 15.46
C ILE A 16 3.09 -1.69 16.43
N ILE A 17 3.61 -2.15 17.56
CA ILE A 17 4.17 -1.30 18.61
C ILE A 17 5.68 -1.46 18.57
N ILE A 18 6.38 -0.36 18.33
CA ILE A 18 7.83 -0.31 18.40
C ILE A 18 8.18 0.23 19.78
N PRO A 19 8.87 -0.54 20.65
CA PRO A 19 9.11 -0.16 22.05
C PRO A 19 10.25 0.85 22.20
N ARG A 20 10.31 1.83 21.29
CA ARG A 20 11.26 2.95 21.30
C ARG A 20 10.78 4.05 20.36
N PRO A 21 11.20 5.32 20.56
CA PRO A 21 10.92 6.38 19.61
C PRO A 21 11.62 6.15 18.27
N ILE A 22 10.99 6.63 17.18
CA ILE A 22 11.57 6.73 15.84
C ILE A 22 11.80 8.22 15.56
N HIS A 23 13.05 8.59 15.30
CA HIS A 23 13.44 10.00 15.06
C HIS A 23 13.71 10.30 13.59
N SER A 24 13.87 9.27 12.75
CA SER A 24 14.20 9.41 11.34
C SER A 24 12.99 9.12 10.45
N LEU A 25 12.68 10.06 9.54
CA LEU A 25 11.67 9.83 8.51
C LEU A 25 12.03 8.64 7.63
N ARG A 26 13.32 8.50 7.29
CA ARG A 26 13.81 7.35 6.52
C ARG A 26 13.52 6.05 7.24
N GLU A 27 13.82 6.00 8.54
CA GLU A 27 13.56 4.80 9.35
C GLU A 27 12.07 4.47 9.37
N LYS A 28 11.21 5.46 9.69
CA LYS A 28 9.76 5.28 9.72
C LYS A 28 9.23 4.70 8.42
N ILE A 29 9.53 5.35 7.29
CA ILE A 29 9.06 4.94 5.96
C ILE A 29 9.66 3.58 5.56
N SER A 30 10.94 3.35 5.89
CA SER A 30 11.59 2.08 5.60
C SER A 30 10.93 0.91 6.34
N THR A 31 10.57 1.10 7.61
CA THR A 31 9.82 0.11 8.40
C THR A 31 8.44 -0.14 7.81
N GLU A 32 7.70 0.91 7.45
CA GLU A 32 6.38 0.78 6.80
C GLU A 32 6.46 0.00 5.48
N ILE A 33 7.51 0.23 4.69
CA ILE A 33 7.72 -0.52 3.43
C ILE A 33 8.09 -1.96 3.70
N THR A 34 8.94 -2.26 4.69
CA THR A 34 9.25 -3.65 5.05
C THR A 34 7.98 -4.44 5.38
N LEU A 35 7.10 -3.85 6.18
CA LEU A 35 5.80 -4.45 6.53
C LEU A 35 4.87 -4.60 5.33
N THR A 36 4.93 -3.64 4.40
CA THR A 36 4.18 -3.72 3.14
C THR A 36 4.70 -4.85 2.25
N GLN A 37 6.02 -5.03 2.18
CA GLN A 37 6.65 -6.11 1.44
C GLN A 37 6.26 -7.48 2.01
N GLU A 38 6.30 -7.64 3.34
CA GLU A 38 5.84 -8.88 4.00
C GLU A 38 4.42 -9.26 3.58
N ILE A 39 3.51 -8.28 3.51
CA ILE A 39 2.14 -8.51 3.06
C ILE A 39 2.10 -8.85 1.58
N ALA A 40 2.79 -8.08 0.74
CA ALA A 40 2.82 -8.28 -0.70
C ALA A 40 3.38 -9.67 -1.09
N TYR A 41 4.34 -10.20 -0.34
CA TYR A 41 4.85 -11.57 -0.55
C TYR A 41 3.83 -12.68 -0.28
N MET A 42 2.76 -12.40 0.50
CA MET A 42 1.67 -13.37 0.69
C MET A 42 0.76 -13.46 -0.53
N PHE A 43 0.77 -12.46 -1.42
CA PHE A 43 0.01 -12.44 -2.68
C PHE A 43 0.85 -13.07 -3.79
N THR A 44 0.97 -14.38 -3.76
CA THR A 44 1.63 -15.14 -4.83
C THR A 44 0.83 -15.04 -6.13
N PRO A 45 1.43 -15.26 -7.31
CA PRO A 45 0.71 -15.27 -8.57
C PRO A 45 -0.54 -16.16 -8.54
N GLU A 46 -0.46 -17.34 -7.93
CA GLU A 46 -1.57 -18.28 -7.84
C GLU A 46 -2.72 -17.76 -6.97
N LEU A 47 -2.42 -16.99 -5.92
CA LEU A 47 -3.44 -16.36 -5.10
C LEU A 47 -4.06 -15.16 -5.83
N ILE A 48 -3.25 -14.38 -6.54
CA ILE A 48 -3.71 -13.26 -7.37
C ILE A 48 -4.67 -13.77 -8.44
N ASP A 49 -4.32 -14.85 -9.15
CA ASP A 49 -5.17 -15.47 -10.16
C ASP A 49 -6.51 -15.94 -9.56
N GLN A 50 -6.50 -16.56 -8.38
CA GLN A 50 -7.73 -16.95 -7.68
C GLN A 50 -8.61 -15.73 -7.32
N ILE A 51 -8.00 -14.62 -6.91
CA ILE A 51 -8.74 -13.38 -6.63
C ILE A 51 -9.31 -12.80 -7.93
N HIS A 52 -8.53 -12.79 -9.02
CA HIS A 52 -8.98 -12.35 -10.33
C HIS A 52 -10.20 -13.15 -10.81
N GLU A 53 -10.13 -14.47 -10.77
CA GLU A 53 -11.24 -15.36 -11.12
C GLU A 53 -12.48 -15.05 -10.28
N ALA A 54 -12.34 -14.90 -8.97
CA ALA A 54 -13.47 -14.59 -8.08
C ALA A 54 -14.10 -13.20 -8.35
N VAL A 55 -13.32 -12.22 -8.81
CA VAL A 55 -13.79 -10.85 -9.07
C VAL A 55 -14.38 -10.70 -10.48
N LEU A 56 -13.75 -11.32 -11.48
CA LEU A 56 -14.10 -11.19 -12.90
C LEU A 56 -15.26 -12.10 -13.31
N THR A 57 -15.39 -13.28 -12.70
CA THR A 57 -16.55 -14.18 -12.97
C THR A 57 -17.89 -13.56 -12.59
N ALA A 58 -17.90 -12.52 -11.74
CA ALA A 58 -19.11 -11.80 -11.38
C ALA A 58 -19.57 -10.80 -12.47
N ASP A 59 -18.64 -10.22 -13.24
CA ASP A 59 -18.89 -9.27 -14.33
C ASP A 59 -17.58 -9.04 -15.10
N GLU A 60 -17.55 -9.33 -16.41
CA GLU A 60 -16.36 -9.18 -17.26
C GLU A 60 -15.89 -7.71 -17.40
N THR A 61 -16.72 -6.74 -17.01
CA THR A 61 -16.36 -5.32 -16.95
C THR A 61 -15.65 -4.92 -15.66
N ASN A 62 -15.58 -5.82 -14.67
CA ASN A 62 -14.84 -5.55 -13.44
C ASN A 62 -13.33 -5.46 -13.73
N HIS A 63 -12.66 -4.60 -12.98
CA HIS A 63 -11.20 -4.48 -13.00
C HIS A 63 -10.67 -4.64 -11.59
N LEU A 64 -9.51 -5.28 -11.48
CA LEU A 64 -8.80 -5.47 -10.22
C LEU A 64 -7.43 -4.82 -10.32
N ASP A 65 -7.27 -3.71 -9.61
CA ASP A 65 -5.99 -3.03 -9.46
C ASP A 65 -5.33 -3.44 -8.14
N LEU A 66 -4.11 -3.94 -8.22
CA LEU A 66 -3.28 -4.28 -7.06
C LEU A 66 -2.22 -3.20 -6.86
N GLU A 67 -2.41 -2.38 -5.84
CA GLU A 67 -1.60 -1.19 -5.61
C GLU A 67 -0.88 -1.21 -4.24
N ILE A 68 0.36 -0.74 -4.24
CA ILE A 68 1.13 -0.42 -3.03
C ILE A 68 1.15 1.10 -2.85
N HIS A 69 0.62 1.57 -1.74
CA HIS A 69 0.56 3.00 -1.41
C HIS A 69 1.66 3.34 -0.42
N ILE A 70 2.54 4.28 -0.78
CA ILE A 70 3.62 4.74 0.08
C ILE A 70 3.35 6.18 0.52
N ASP A 71 3.51 6.46 1.81
CA ASP A 71 3.35 7.81 2.39
C ASP A 71 4.57 8.72 2.13
N ILE A 72 4.87 8.93 0.86
CA ILE A 72 5.93 9.84 0.39
C ILE A 72 5.39 10.74 -0.70
N GLY A 73 5.94 11.95 -0.82
CA GLY A 73 5.57 12.91 -1.86
C GLY A 73 6.77 13.60 -2.49
N SER A 74 6.57 14.13 -3.69
CA SER A 74 7.57 14.87 -4.47
C SER A 74 7.89 16.26 -3.91
N GLN A 75 7.14 16.69 -2.90
CA GLN A 75 7.31 17.94 -2.18
C GLN A 75 7.68 17.65 -0.72
N GLY A 76 8.65 18.40 -0.19
CA GLY A 76 9.08 18.30 1.21
C GLY A 76 10.15 17.22 1.48
N PRO A 77 10.34 16.85 2.76
CA PRO A 77 11.51 16.09 3.23
C PRO A 77 11.54 14.64 2.75
N THR A 78 10.42 14.09 2.26
CA THR A 78 10.34 12.72 1.76
C THR A 78 10.80 12.56 0.31
N LYS A 79 11.00 13.67 -0.42
CA LYS A 79 11.32 13.65 -1.87
C LYS A 79 12.57 12.83 -2.17
N GLU A 80 13.61 12.97 -1.36
CA GLU A 80 14.89 12.28 -1.52
C GLU A 80 14.78 10.77 -1.31
N LEU A 81 13.75 10.32 -0.59
CA LEU A 81 13.50 8.92 -0.31
C LEU A 81 12.76 8.22 -1.44
N ILE A 82 12.14 8.94 -2.38
CA ILE A 82 11.28 8.36 -3.43
C ILE A 82 12.00 7.26 -4.20
N LYS A 83 13.21 7.54 -4.71
CA LYS A 83 13.94 6.59 -5.55
C LYS A 83 14.26 5.30 -4.79
N GLU A 84 14.73 5.42 -3.55
CA GLU A 84 15.03 4.28 -2.67
C GLU A 84 13.76 3.48 -2.37
N MET A 85 12.73 4.17 -1.90
CA MET A 85 11.52 3.55 -1.34
C MET A 85 10.65 2.92 -2.42
N VAL A 86 10.46 3.59 -3.57
CA VAL A 86 9.78 3.00 -4.73
C VAL A 86 10.60 1.83 -5.26
N GLY A 87 11.92 1.99 -5.40
CA GLY A 87 12.81 0.94 -5.91
C GLY A 87 12.74 -0.38 -5.13
N ARG A 88 12.44 -0.34 -3.83
CA ARG A 88 12.29 -1.55 -2.99
C ARG A 88 11.06 -2.40 -3.33
N VAL A 89 9.99 -1.77 -3.80
CA VAL A 89 8.73 -2.44 -4.11
C VAL A 89 8.48 -2.57 -5.61
N SER A 90 9.20 -1.78 -6.41
CA SER A 90 9.28 -1.95 -7.86
C SER A 90 9.75 -3.37 -8.20
N GLY A 91 8.92 -4.10 -8.95
CA GLY A 91 9.22 -5.48 -9.34
C GLY A 91 8.50 -6.55 -8.53
N MET A 92 7.71 -6.17 -7.52
CA MET A 92 6.85 -7.12 -6.79
C MET A 92 5.55 -7.47 -7.53
N GLY A 93 5.31 -6.89 -8.72
CA GLY A 93 4.06 -7.09 -9.47
C GLY A 93 2.90 -6.19 -9.05
N PHE A 94 3.16 -5.15 -8.25
CA PHE A 94 2.16 -4.19 -7.79
C PHE A 94 2.41 -2.80 -8.37
N ASP A 95 1.32 -2.06 -8.59
CA ASP A 95 1.36 -0.67 -8.99
C ASP A 95 1.70 0.22 -7.79
N VAL A 96 2.82 0.95 -7.85
CA VAL A 96 3.27 1.78 -6.74
C VAL A 96 2.68 3.19 -6.85
N LYS A 97 1.90 3.60 -5.85
CA LYS A 97 1.32 4.95 -5.76
C LYS A 97 1.97 5.74 -4.61
N ILE A 98 2.37 6.97 -4.92
CA ILE A 98 2.87 7.96 -3.95
C ILE A 98 1.95 9.19 -3.95
N LYS A 99 2.12 10.12 -3.00
CA LYS A 99 1.33 11.36 -2.98
C LYS A 99 1.54 12.15 -4.28
N PRO A 100 0.48 12.72 -4.88
CA PRO A 100 -0.90 12.84 -4.37
C PRO A 100 -1.83 11.65 -4.69
N TYR A 101 -1.34 10.59 -5.33
CA TYR A 101 -2.16 9.48 -5.81
C TYR A 101 -2.45 8.44 -4.71
N SER A 102 -1.71 8.45 -3.59
CA SER A 102 -1.93 7.54 -2.45
C SER A 102 -2.94 8.03 -1.39
N THR A 103 -3.84 8.96 -1.76
CA THR A 103 -4.71 9.70 -0.82
C THR A 103 -5.77 8.85 -0.11
N ALA A 104 -6.30 7.81 -0.75
CA ALA A 104 -7.29 6.91 -0.13
C ALA A 104 -6.69 6.15 1.06
N ALA A 105 -5.48 5.63 0.91
CA ALA A 105 -4.74 4.98 1.99
C ALA A 105 -4.32 5.98 3.07
N SER A 106 -3.83 7.17 2.69
CA SER A 106 -3.44 8.20 3.67
C SER A 106 -4.60 8.67 4.55
N SER A 107 -5.78 8.88 3.97
CA SER A 107 -6.97 9.33 4.70
C SER A 107 -7.46 8.28 5.70
N LEU A 108 -7.40 7.01 5.30
CA LEU A 108 -7.69 5.88 6.18
C LEU A 108 -6.66 5.76 7.31
N ALA A 109 -5.37 5.78 6.98
CA ALA A 109 -4.30 5.66 7.96
C ALA A 109 -4.41 6.75 9.04
N ASN A 110 -4.57 8.02 8.64
CA ASN A 110 -4.74 9.16 9.54
C ASN A 110 -5.93 9.03 10.49
N ARG A 111 -6.97 8.29 10.11
CA ARG A 111 -8.14 8.05 10.97
C ARG A 111 -7.83 7.08 12.11
N TYR A 112 -6.89 6.14 11.93
CA TYR A 112 -6.65 5.02 12.85
C TYR A 112 -5.29 5.05 13.57
N THR A 113 -4.39 5.97 13.20
CA THR A 113 -3.05 6.10 13.83
C THR A 113 -2.92 7.28 14.80
N LYS A 114 -4.03 7.88 15.25
CA LYS A 114 -4.02 8.88 16.33
C LYS A 114 -3.60 8.27 17.67
#